data_AF-A0A496WGN1-F1
#
_entry.id   AF-A0A496WGN1-F1
#
_cell.length_a   1.000
_cell.length_b   1.000
_cell.length_c   1.000
_cell.angle_alpha   90.00
_cell.angle_beta   90.00
_cell.angle_gamma   90.00
#
_symmetry.space_group_name_H-M   'P 1'
#
loop_
_entity.id
_entity.type
_entity.pdbx_description
1 polymer ?
#
loop_
_entity_poly.entity_id
_entity_poly.type
_entity_poly.pdbx_seq_one_letter_code
_entity_poly.pdbx_strand_id
1 'polypeptide(L)'
;MTEQIPTEDRHNLNQDYLDERLSILMGGRSAEKLMFNSVSTGAADDLKQATKLARKMVAQWGMSDSFGPVGYTVSEEHPFLGREMTETKEFSETTATLMDEEVRDKLLKAEKITEELLIQHRPLLEALIKALLVEEVIEDDALEALFTQSGEGS
;
A
#
# COMPACT_ATOMS: atom_id res chain seq x y z
N MET A 1 -26.26 9.79 7.67
CA MET A 1 -25.61 10.92 6.98
C MET A 1 -24.26 10.40 6.52
N THR A 2 -23.96 10.50 5.23
CA THR A 2 -22.62 10.27 4.70
C THR A 2 -21.69 11.34 5.26
N GLU A 3 -20.85 10.99 6.23
CA GLU A 3 -19.73 11.85 6.60
C GLU A 3 -18.73 11.86 5.44
N GLN A 4 -18.89 12.87 4.58
CA GLN A 4 -17.80 13.33 3.73
C GLN A 4 -16.82 14.05 4.65
N ILE A 5 -15.81 13.34 5.13
CA ILE A 5 -14.68 13.95 5.82
C ILE A 5 -14.04 14.94 4.83
N PRO A 6 -13.75 16.20 5.22
CA PRO A 6 -13.30 17.23 4.30
C PRO A 6 -11.95 16.85 3.67
N THR A 7 -11.94 16.55 2.37
CA THR A 7 -10.76 16.24 1.56
C THR A 7 -9.99 17.51 1.14
N GLU A 8 -9.82 18.48 2.03
CA GLU A 8 -9.25 19.80 1.65
C GLU A 8 -8.00 20.23 2.43
N ASP A 9 -7.36 19.39 3.26
CA ASP A 9 -6.21 19.85 4.05
C ASP A 9 -5.01 18.89 4.12
N ARG A 10 -4.64 18.29 2.98
CA ARG A 10 -3.36 17.54 2.85
C ARG A 10 -2.57 17.99 1.63
N HIS A 11 -2.27 19.28 1.56
CA HIS A 11 -1.37 19.79 0.53
C HIS A 11 0.10 19.34 0.72
N ASN A 12 0.48 18.85 1.90
CA ASN A 12 1.82 18.29 2.17
C ASN A 12 1.71 16.93 2.86
N LEU A 13 1.86 15.83 2.11
CA LEU A 13 2.04 14.49 2.67
C LEU A 13 3.54 14.28 2.93
N ASN A 14 3.91 13.94 4.17
CA ASN A 14 5.29 13.57 4.47
C ASN A 14 5.57 12.13 4.00
N GLN A 15 6.86 11.79 3.85
CA GLN A 15 7.26 10.46 3.39
C GLN A 15 6.81 9.35 4.33
N ASP A 16 6.90 9.56 5.65
CA ASP A 16 6.52 8.58 6.66
C ASP A 16 5.04 8.16 6.53
N TYR A 17 4.14 9.12 6.37
CA TYR A 17 2.71 8.84 6.16
C TYR A 17 2.47 8.02 4.87
N LEU A 18 3.25 8.29 3.82
CA LEU A 18 3.12 7.57 2.57
C LEU A 18 3.68 6.14 2.66
N ASP A 19 4.78 5.95 3.39
CA ASP A 19 5.34 4.63 3.69
C ASP A 19 4.36 3.81 4.58
N GLU A 20 3.70 4.44 5.55
CA GLU A 20 2.59 3.83 6.32
C GLU A 20 1.42 3.45 5.40
N ARG A 21 1.04 4.34 4.47
CA ARG A 21 -0.04 4.06 3.51
C ARG A 21 0.31 2.89 2.60
N LEU A 22 1.56 2.77 2.14
CA LEU A 22 2.02 1.59 1.40
C LEU A 22 1.88 0.32 2.24
N SER A 23 2.23 0.37 3.53
CA SER A 23 2.11 -0.77 4.45
C SER A 23 0.64 -1.21 4.61
N ILE A 24 -0.29 -0.26 4.76
CA ILE A 24 -1.74 -0.54 4.79
C ILE A 24 -2.20 -1.26 3.52
N LEU A 25 -1.80 -0.77 2.34
CA LEU A 25 -2.15 -1.39 1.05
C LEU A 25 -1.53 -2.79 0.89
N MET A 26 -0.37 -3.04 1.51
CA MET A 26 0.25 -4.36 1.52
C MET A 26 -0.38 -5.32 2.54
N GLY A 27 -1.26 -4.84 3.43
CA GLY A 27 -1.87 -5.58 4.54
C GLY A 27 -2.50 -6.91 4.14
N GLY A 28 -3.50 -6.86 3.25
CA GLY A 28 -4.25 -8.05 2.84
C GLY A 28 -3.37 -9.13 2.23
N ARG A 29 -2.53 -8.74 1.26
CA ARG A 29 -1.57 -9.65 0.61
C ARG A 29 -0.57 -10.24 1.61
N SER A 30 -0.02 -9.44 2.51
CA SER A 30 0.96 -9.88 3.50
C SER A 30 0.34 -10.86 4.49
N ALA A 31 -0.89 -10.61 4.92
CA ALA A 31 -1.64 -11.51 5.79
C ALA A 31 -1.90 -12.86 5.09
N GLU A 32 -2.35 -12.85 3.82
CA GLU A 32 -2.54 -14.07 3.05
C GLU A 32 -1.25 -14.89 2.93
N LYS A 33 -0.13 -14.22 2.59
CA LYS A 33 1.17 -14.85 2.45
C LYS A 33 1.63 -15.49 3.76
N LEU A 34 1.47 -14.81 4.89
CA LEU A 34 1.86 -15.32 6.21
C LEU A 34 1.01 -16.49 6.70
N MET A 35 -0.29 -16.50 6.37
CA MET A 35 -1.25 -17.46 6.91
C MET A 35 -1.46 -18.68 6.00
N PHE A 36 -1.44 -18.47 4.68
CA PHE A 36 -1.73 -19.50 3.69
C PHE A 36 -0.53 -19.88 2.84
N ASN A 37 0.66 -19.29 3.09
CA ASN A 37 1.89 -19.48 2.31
C ASN A 37 1.65 -19.33 0.79
N SER A 38 0.70 -18.48 0.44
CA SER A 38 0.22 -18.24 -0.92
C SER A 38 -0.41 -16.86 -1.00
N VAL A 39 -0.63 -16.38 -2.22
CA VAL A 39 -1.17 -15.05 -2.50
C VAL A 39 -2.32 -15.19 -3.48
N SER A 40 -3.39 -14.44 -3.27
CA SER A 40 -4.60 -14.48 -4.10
C SER A 40 -4.67 -13.30 -5.07
N THR A 41 -5.68 -13.31 -5.93
CA THR A 41 -6.03 -12.17 -6.79
C THR A 41 -6.82 -11.09 -6.05
N GLY A 42 -7.21 -11.31 -4.79
CA GLY A 42 -8.02 -10.39 -3.99
C GLY A 42 -7.33 -9.05 -3.72
N ALA A 43 -6.00 -9.06 -3.57
CA ALA A 43 -5.19 -7.86 -3.33
C ALA A 43 -4.78 -7.11 -4.62
N ALA A 44 -5.38 -7.41 -5.78
CA ALA A 44 -4.98 -6.82 -7.05
C ALA A 44 -5.19 -5.29 -7.09
N ASP A 45 -6.28 -4.80 -6.53
CA ASP A 45 -6.56 -3.36 -6.50
C ASP A 45 -5.61 -2.63 -5.55
N ASP A 46 -5.37 -3.17 -4.36
CA ASP A 46 -4.41 -2.62 -3.40
C ASP A 46 -2.99 -2.55 -3.98
N LEU A 47 -2.54 -3.61 -4.68
CA LEU A 47 -1.23 -3.64 -5.32
C LEU A 47 -1.12 -2.58 -6.43
N LYS A 48 -2.20 -2.38 -7.21
CA LYS A 48 -2.25 -1.33 -8.24
C LYS A 48 -2.15 0.06 -7.59
N GLN A 49 -2.89 0.30 -6.52
CA GLN A 49 -2.84 1.56 -5.78
C GLN A 49 -1.45 1.79 -5.15
N ALA A 50 -0.87 0.77 -4.53
CA ALA A 50 0.46 0.83 -3.91
C ALA A 50 1.54 1.12 -4.96
N THR A 51 1.49 0.45 -6.11
CA THR A 51 2.41 0.69 -7.23
C THR A 51 2.31 2.11 -7.75
N LYS A 52 1.07 2.62 -7.94
CA LYS A 52 0.85 4.01 -8.37
C LYS A 52 1.40 5.00 -7.36
N LEU A 53 1.19 4.76 -6.06
CA LEU A 53 1.67 5.61 -4.99
C LEU A 53 3.20 5.63 -4.91
N ALA A 54 3.83 4.46 -4.86
CA ALA A 54 5.28 4.31 -4.83
C ALA A 54 5.94 4.98 -6.06
N ARG A 55 5.32 4.86 -7.25
CA ARG A 55 5.80 5.54 -8.44
C ARG A 55 5.75 7.06 -8.31
N LYS A 56 4.70 7.64 -7.72
CA LYS A 56 4.64 9.09 -7.45
C LYS A 56 5.70 9.52 -6.44
N MET A 57 5.90 8.73 -5.38
CA MET A 57 6.94 8.99 -4.38
C MET A 57 8.34 9.07 -5.01
N VAL A 58 8.70 8.07 -5.82
CA VAL A 58 10.01 8.02 -6.47
C VAL A 58 10.14 9.10 -7.55
N ALA A 59 9.16 9.17 -8.45
CA ALA A 59 9.31 9.94 -9.67
C ALA A 59 8.91 11.42 -9.51
N GLN A 60 7.81 11.72 -8.83
CA GLN A 60 7.26 13.08 -8.78
C GLN A 60 7.71 13.85 -7.54
N TRP A 61 7.88 13.15 -6.41
CA TRP A 61 8.14 13.78 -5.11
C TRP A 61 9.58 13.66 -4.64
N GLY A 62 10.46 13.02 -5.40
CA GLY A 62 11.89 12.88 -5.07
C GLY A 62 12.14 12.13 -3.75
N MET A 63 11.22 11.24 -3.34
CA MET A 63 11.30 10.46 -2.10
C MET A 63 12.08 9.16 -2.30
N SER A 64 13.16 9.22 -3.08
CA SER A 64 14.11 8.13 -3.30
C SER A 64 15.52 8.65 -3.04
N ASP A 65 16.25 7.97 -2.16
CA ASP A 65 17.64 8.35 -1.84
C ASP A 65 18.56 8.22 -3.06
N SER A 66 18.25 7.29 -3.97
CA SER A 66 19.02 7.03 -5.19
C SER A 66 18.84 8.13 -6.26
N PHE A 67 17.65 8.73 -6.35
CA PHE A 67 17.34 9.80 -7.30
C PHE A 67 17.49 11.21 -6.73
N GLY A 68 17.37 11.35 -5.40
CA GLY A 68 17.35 12.64 -4.73
C GLY A 68 16.13 13.50 -5.12
N PRO A 69 16.19 14.82 -4.88
CA PRO A 69 15.05 15.73 -5.04
C PRO A 69 14.81 16.12 -6.51
N VAL A 70 14.59 15.13 -7.38
CA VAL A 70 14.25 15.33 -8.80
C VAL A 70 12.79 14.94 -9.04
N GLY A 71 12.06 15.82 -9.72
CA GLY A 71 10.69 15.57 -10.17
C GLY A 71 10.66 15.23 -11.66
N TYR A 72 10.45 13.95 -11.98
CA TYR A 72 10.15 13.45 -13.31
C TYR A 72 8.64 13.57 -13.61
N THR A 73 8.33 13.99 -14.83
CA THR A 73 6.96 13.91 -15.36
C THR A 73 6.61 12.45 -15.58
N VAL A 74 5.57 11.96 -14.90
CA VAL A 74 5.01 10.62 -15.12
C VAL A 74 3.64 10.78 -15.72
N SER A 75 3.46 10.28 -16.95
CA SER A 75 2.19 10.22 -17.64
C SER A 75 1.13 9.55 -16.77
N GLU A 76 0.04 10.25 -16.47
CA GLU A 76 -1.15 9.61 -15.93
C GLU A 76 -1.93 9.00 -17.10
N GLU A 77 -2.22 7.70 -17.07
CA GLU A 77 -3.14 7.09 -18.03
C GLU A 77 -4.51 7.77 -17.91
N HIS A 78 -4.83 8.65 -18.86
CA HIS A 78 -6.16 9.23 -19.02
C HIS A 78 -7.02 8.30 -19.89
N PRO A 79 -8.02 7.59 -19.33
CA PRO A 79 -8.84 6.64 -20.10
C PRO A 79 -9.71 7.28 -21.20
N PHE A 80 -9.76 8.62 -21.27
CA PHE A 80 -10.60 9.36 -22.22
C PHE A 80 -9.83 10.01 -23.40
N LEU A 81 -8.49 9.94 -23.41
CA LEU A 81 -7.68 10.51 -24.49
C LEU A 81 -7.12 9.36 -25.34
N GLY A 82 -7.77 9.11 -26.47
CA GLY A 82 -7.47 8.01 -27.36
C GLY A 82 -6.00 8.01 -27.81
N ARG A 83 -5.29 6.91 -27.49
CA ARG A 83 -4.19 6.24 -28.22
C ARG A 83 -3.05 7.02 -28.91
N GLU A 84 -2.99 8.34 -28.89
CA GLU A 84 -1.95 9.13 -29.58
C GLU A 84 -1.44 10.30 -28.74
N MET A 85 -1.06 10.02 -27.51
CA MET A 85 0.03 10.76 -26.88
C MET A 85 1.02 9.73 -26.36
N THR A 86 1.95 9.34 -27.23
CA THR A 86 3.24 8.82 -26.79
C THR A 86 3.91 10.00 -26.05
N GLU A 87 3.51 10.25 -24.81
CA GLU A 87 4.24 11.16 -23.95
C GLU A 87 5.67 10.65 -23.91
N THR A 88 6.56 11.45 -24.47
CA THR A 88 7.96 11.12 -24.57
C THR A 88 8.46 11.12 -23.13
N LYS A 89 8.83 9.95 -22.61
CA LYS A 89 9.48 9.87 -21.29
C LYS A 89 10.62 10.89 -21.29
N GLU A 90 10.56 11.88 -20.42
CA GLU A 90 11.59 12.93 -20.30
C GLU A 90 12.88 12.40 -19.63
N PHE A 91 13.11 11.09 -19.68
CA PHE A 91 14.22 10.41 -19.02
C PHE A 91 14.66 9.18 -19.80
N SER A 92 15.94 8.82 -19.64
CA SER A 92 16.57 7.71 -20.33
C SER A 92 15.96 6.35 -19.96
N GLU A 93 16.14 5.33 -20.80
CA GLU A 93 15.77 3.95 -20.46
C GLU A 93 16.44 3.48 -19.16
N THR A 94 17.72 3.83 -18.96
CA THR A 94 18.46 3.53 -17.73
C THR A 94 17.77 4.16 -16.51
N THR A 95 17.33 5.41 -16.61
CA THR A 95 16.55 6.08 -15.55
C THR A 95 15.22 5.37 -15.30
N ALA A 96 14.55 4.91 -16.36
CA ALA A 96 13.30 4.16 -16.22
C ALA A 96 13.50 2.86 -15.45
N THR A 97 14.54 2.10 -15.77
CA THR A 97 14.88 0.84 -15.08
C THR A 97 15.19 1.09 -13.61
N LEU A 98 16.03 2.09 -13.30
CA LEU A 98 16.35 2.46 -11.92
C LEU A 98 15.09 2.89 -11.14
N MET A 99 14.16 3.58 -11.80
CA MET A 99 12.90 4.00 -11.17
C MET A 99 12.01 2.80 -10.85
N ASP A 100 11.90 1.83 -11.76
CA ASP A 100 11.14 0.60 -11.53
C ASP A 100 11.75 -0.23 -10.39
N GLU A 101 13.08 -0.26 -10.28
CA GLU A 101 13.80 -0.89 -9.15
C GLU A 101 13.48 -0.22 -7.82
N GLU A 102 13.55 1.11 -7.74
CA GLU A 102 13.22 1.87 -6.52
C GLU A 102 11.75 1.69 -6.10
N VAL A 103 10.83 1.65 -7.07
CA VAL A 103 9.40 1.37 -6.80
C VAL A 103 9.24 -0.03 -6.21
N ARG A 104 9.89 -1.03 -6.81
CA ARG A 104 9.87 -2.41 -6.31
C ARG A 104 10.43 -2.49 -4.89
N ASP A 105 11.54 -1.83 -4.62
CA ASP A 105 12.21 -1.88 -3.32
C ASP A 105 11.39 -1.20 -2.22
N LYS A 106 10.71 -0.09 -2.52
CA LYS A 106 9.73 0.52 -1.60
C LYS A 106 8.58 -0.44 -1.27
N LEU A 107 8.00 -1.10 -2.27
CA LEU A 107 6.91 -2.06 -2.04
C LEU A 107 7.37 -3.28 -1.24
N LEU A 108 8.58 -3.80 -1.50
CA LEU A 108 9.16 -4.89 -0.71
C LEU A 108 9.43 -4.48 0.74
N LYS A 109 9.90 -3.24 0.97
CA LYS A 109 10.09 -2.71 2.32
C LYS A 109 8.74 -2.59 3.06
N ALA A 110 7.70 -2.09 2.40
CA ALA A 110 6.36 -2.00 2.96
C ALA A 110 5.79 -3.40 3.27
N GLU A 111 5.92 -4.38 2.36
CA GLU A 111 5.53 -5.79 2.59
C GLU A 111 6.23 -6.32 3.85
N LYS A 112 7.55 -6.15 3.96
CA LYS A 112 8.33 -6.62 5.10
C LYS A 112 7.90 -6.01 6.43
N ILE A 113 7.73 -4.68 6.49
CA ILE A 113 7.26 -3.98 7.70
C ILE A 113 5.88 -4.50 8.11
N THR A 114 5.00 -4.67 7.13
CA THR A 114 3.65 -5.19 7.34
C THR A 114 3.68 -6.62 7.85
N GLU A 115 4.52 -7.49 7.27
CA GLU A 115 4.70 -8.86 7.74
C GLU A 115 5.22 -8.90 9.18
N GLU A 116 6.21 -8.07 9.52
CA GLU A 116 6.74 -7.97 10.89
C GLU A 116 5.66 -7.54 11.89
N LEU A 117 4.82 -6.56 11.53
CA LEU A 117 3.69 -6.12 12.37
C LEU A 117 2.64 -7.23 12.54
N LEU A 118 2.27 -7.91 11.45
CA LEU A 118 1.31 -9.02 11.47
C LEU A 118 1.83 -10.21 12.29
N ILE A 119 3.14 -10.48 12.26
CA ILE A 119 3.78 -11.50 13.11
C ILE A 119 3.72 -11.12 14.58
N GLN A 120 4.00 -9.86 14.92
CA GLN A 120 3.90 -9.35 16.30
C GLN A 120 2.48 -9.50 16.84
N HIS A 121 1.47 -9.32 16.00
CA HIS A 121 0.06 -9.47 16.35
C HIS A 121 -0.56 -10.79 15.84
N ARG A 122 0.24 -11.84 15.66
CA ARG A 122 -0.23 -13.14 15.14
C ARG A 122 -1.45 -13.71 15.90
N PRO A 123 -1.52 -13.68 17.24
CA PRO A 123 -2.69 -14.19 17.95
C PRO A 123 -4.00 -13.50 17.55
N LEU A 124 -3.96 -12.18 17.36
CA LEU A 124 -5.10 -11.38 16.91
C LEU A 124 -5.46 -11.72 15.45
N LEU A 125 -4.46 -11.83 14.57
CA LEU A 125 -4.66 -12.21 13.18
C LEU A 125 -5.35 -13.59 13.05
N GLU A 126 -4.91 -14.56 13.85
CA GLU A 126 -5.52 -15.89 13.90
C GLU A 126 -6.95 -15.86 14.44
N ALA A 127 -7.23 -15.00 15.44
CA ALA A 127 -8.58 -14.82 15.97
C ALA A 127 -9.53 -14.21 14.93
N LEU A 128 -9.07 -13.18 14.21
CA LEU A 128 -9.81 -12.54 13.12
C LEU A 128 -10.15 -13.53 12.00
N ILE A 129 -9.18 -14.35 11.57
CA ILE A 129 -9.40 -15.35 10.53
C ILE A 129 -10.42 -16.40 10.98
N LYS A 130 -10.34 -16.87 12.23
CA LYS A 130 -11.32 -17.81 12.78
C LYS A 130 -12.72 -17.22 12.84
N ALA A 131 -12.84 -15.96 13.24
CA ALA A 131 -14.11 -15.25 13.25
C ALA A 131 -14.67 -15.11 11.83
N LEU A 132 -13.85 -14.72 10.84
CA LEU A 132 -14.25 -14.61 9.44
C LEU A 132 -14.67 -15.94 8.78
N LEU A 133 -14.18 -17.07 9.30
CA LEU A 133 -14.62 -18.41 8.85
C LEU A 133 -16.01 -18.78 9.36
N VAL A 134 -16.43 -18.21 10.49
CA VAL A 134 -17.76 -18.44 11.08
C VAL A 134 -18.76 -17.41 10.55
N GLU A 135 -18.33 -16.16 10.48
CA GLU A 135 -19.12 -15.01 10.04
C GLU A 135 -18.42 -14.32 8.88
N GLU A 136 -19.03 -14.32 7.70
CA GLU A 136 -18.44 -13.74 6.48
C GLU A 136 -18.14 -12.23 6.61
N VAL A 137 -18.82 -11.55 7.54
CA VAL A 137 -18.64 -10.14 7.86
C VAL A 137 -18.55 -9.99 9.36
N ILE A 138 -17.53 -9.27 9.84
CA ILE A 138 -17.37 -8.89 11.25
C ILE A 138 -17.75 -7.41 11.37
N GLU A 139 -18.69 -7.10 12.24
CA GLU A 139 -19.07 -5.72 12.56
C GLU A 139 -18.03 -5.05 13.49
N ASP A 140 -18.03 -3.71 13.53
CA ASP A 140 -17.01 -2.93 14.25
C ASP A 140 -16.94 -3.26 15.75
N ASP A 141 -18.07 -3.57 16.38
CA ASP A 141 -18.15 -3.95 17.80
C ASP A 141 -17.50 -5.32 18.09
N ALA A 142 -17.72 -6.30 17.22
CA ALA A 142 -17.10 -7.61 17.28
C ALA A 142 -15.58 -7.50 17.02
N LEU A 143 -15.18 -6.60 16.12
CA LEU A 143 -13.77 -6.30 15.86
C LEU A 143 -13.08 -5.69 17.10
N GLU A 144 -13.68 -4.68 17.75
CA GLU A 144 -13.17 -4.09 18.99
C GLU A 144 -13.04 -5.12 20.13
N ALA A 145 -14.00 -6.05 20.23
CA ALA A 145 -13.96 -7.13 21.21
C ALA A 145 -12.77 -8.08 20.97
N LEU A 146 -12.39 -8.34 19.72
CA LEU A 146 -11.21 -9.16 19.38
C LEU A 146 -9.90 -8.45 19.70
N PHE A 147 -9.82 -7.13 19.45
CA PHE A 147 -8.67 -6.31 19.83
C PHE A 147 -8.47 -6.29 21.36
N THR A 148 -9.55 -6.13 22.12
CA THR A 148 -9.51 -6.07 23.59
C THR A 148 -9.06 -7.42 24.19
N GLN A 149 -9.60 -8.54 23.71
CA GLN A 149 -9.23 -9.89 24.17
C GLN A 149 -7.78 -10.26 23.83
N SER A 150 -7.24 -9.73 22.74
CA SER A 150 -5.85 -9.99 22.32
C SER A 150 -4.84 -9.05 23.02
N GLY A 151 -5.31 -7.94 23.59
CA GLY A 151 -4.50 -6.93 24.30
C GLY A 151 -4.23 -7.23 25.77
N GLU A 152 -4.89 -8.21 26.39
CA GLU A 152 -4.66 -8.61 27.79
C GLU A 152 -3.43 -9.54 27.99
N GLY A 153 -2.55 -9.63 26.99
CA GLY A 153 -1.43 -10.57 26.95
C GLY A 153 -0.04 -9.96 26.69
N SER A 154 0.20 -8.69 27.02
CA SER A 154 1.55 -8.07 27.03
C SER A 154 1.83 -7.32 28.32
#